data_AF-T0KYD1-F1
#
_entry.id   AF-T0KYD1-F1
#
_cell.length_a   1.000
_cell.length_b   1.000
_cell.length_c   1.000
_cell.angle_alpha   90.00
_cell.angle_beta   90.00
_cell.angle_gamma   90.00
#
_symmetry.space_group_name_H-M   'P 1'
#
loop_
_entity.id
_entity.type
_entity.pdbx_description
1 polymer ?
#
loop_
_entity_poly.entity_id
_entity_poly.type
_entity_poly.pdbx_seq_one_letter_code
_entity_poly.pdbx_strand_id
1 'polypeptide(L)'
;MNVMVDRTRFPKRLASNTHVSEANVNPIGLTPILTYNCIKTLYSTEAYRLLKHFLRFQSLQDLCDIFMSSKEANLIKFSEGLIYTNENYLWKVEKTAKIVRALIAKAFKEFFDPLFVAVNSNSDLYVFRTYATALLRRLECNSTLSYIENTCILKLKDDLFTSKLDSNLKILPFLNGYVDLNDKKFYNYDGTQLISMTLPYEFEYTDNSEDIDQIMNLLFLNSEEREFMFRLMATFLDNTLPNDKLIILKGSGSNGKSLLLRLLSLVFGQFSTSLVSNFFTYDDNTVGGANPVLRDLKFQKIAFLSEPNGKRMRTEIVKRLCGNDEITARSLYSNDIVRFKLRTKFIIALNALPSFKSVDDEF
;
A
#
# COMPACT_ATOMS: atom_id res chain seq x y z
N MET A 1 31.42 -5.64 41.63
CA MET A 1 32.25 -6.73 41.08
C MET A 1 31.33 -7.62 40.27
N ASN A 2 31.67 -7.81 39.00
CA ASN A 2 30.76 -8.05 37.87
C ASN A 2 29.82 -9.25 38.02
N VAL A 3 28.53 -8.99 37.80
CA VAL A 3 27.52 -9.99 37.44
C VAL A 3 27.80 -10.41 36.00
N MET A 4 28.30 -11.63 35.84
CA MET A 4 28.51 -12.28 34.54
C MET A 4 27.16 -12.51 33.87
N VAL A 5 26.98 -11.92 32.69
CA VAL A 5 25.93 -12.28 31.75
C VAL A 5 26.40 -13.50 30.97
N ASP A 6 25.61 -14.56 31.07
CA ASP A 6 25.77 -15.84 30.41
C ASP A 6 25.85 -15.68 28.88
N ARG A 7 26.96 -16.16 28.31
CA ARG A 7 27.20 -16.32 26.87
C ARG A 7 27.40 -17.80 26.57
N THR A 8 26.33 -18.58 26.55
CA THR A 8 26.28 -19.93 25.97
C THR A 8 24.82 -20.20 25.56
N ARG A 9 24.44 -20.86 24.45
CA ARG A 9 25.08 -21.57 23.35
C ARG A 9 24.01 -21.75 22.26
N PHE A 10 24.39 -21.52 21.00
CA PHE A 10 23.67 -22.02 19.82
C PHE A 10 23.50 -23.55 19.87
N PRO A 11 22.34 -24.13 19.51
CA PRO A 11 22.28 -25.54 19.16
C PRO A 11 22.84 -25.76 17.76
N LYS A 12 23.92 -26.54 17.69
CA LYS A 12 24.47 -27.13 16.46
C LYS A 12 23.49 -28.17 15.90
N ARG A 13 23.52 -28.30 14.56
CA ARG A 13 23.05 -29.41 13.72
C ARG A 13 22.98 -30.76 14.43
N LEU A 14 21.87 -31.47 14.21
CA LEU A 14 21.84 -32.93 14.11
C LEU A 14 20.96 -33.32 12.92
N ALA A 15 21.57 -34.11 12.04
CA ALA A 15 20.94 -34.77 10.91
C ALA A 15 20.27 -36.07 11.37
N SER A 16 19.09 -36.37 10.84
CA SER A 16 18.72 -37.74 10.43
C SER A 16 17.41 -37.73 9.65
N ASN A 17 17.47 -38.38 8.49
CA ASN A 17 16.38 -38.72 7.59
C ASN A 17 15.16 -39.33 8.29
N THR A 18 13.97 -38.97 7.82
CA THR A 18 12.90 -39.94 7.50
C THR A 18 11.89 -39.29 6.55
N HIS A 19 11.70 -39.92 5.39
CA HIS A 19 10.66 -39.65 4.41
C HIS A 19 9.25 -39.70 5.04
N VAL A 20 8.44 -38.67 4.81
CA VAL A 20 6.99 -38.83 4.59
C VAL A 20 6.55 -37.79 3.55
N SER A 21 5.79 -38.30 2.58
CA SER A 21 5.31 -37.70 1.34
C SER A 21 4.48 -36.42 1.51
N GLU A 22 4.93 -35.33 0.89
CA GLU A 22 4.06 -34.20 0.56
C GLU A 22 3.29 -34.50 -0.73
N ALA A 23 1.99 -34.26 -0.67
CA ALA A 23 1.03 -34.53 -1.72
C ALA A 23 1.33 -33.72 -2.99
N ASN A 24 1.37 -34.44 -4.12
CA ASN A 24 1.41 -33.89 -5.47
C ASN A 24 0.27 -32.89 -5.69
N VAL A 25 0.62 -31.61 -5.78
CA VAL A 25 -0.15 -30.63 -6.54
C VAL A 25 0.72 -30.27 -7.75
N ASN A 26 0.45 -30.91 -8.88
CA ASN A 26 1.05 -30.53 -10.16
C ASN A 26 0.47 -29.19 -10.60
N PRO A 27 1.27 -28.12 -10.78
CA PRO A 27 0.80 -26.94 -11.50
C PRO A 27 0.77 -27.26 -12.99
N ILE A 28 -0.34 -26.88 -13.64
CA ILE A 28 -0.53 -26.99 -15.08
C ILE A 28 0.56 -26.19 -15.80
N GLY A 29 1.23 -26.84 -16.77
CA GLY A 29 1.99 -26.18 -17.83
C GLY A 29 3.51 -26.18 -17.66
N LEU A 30 4.17 -27.01 -18.49
CA LEU A 30 5.53 -26.83 -19.03
C LEU A 30 6.76 -27.31 -18.25
N THR A 31 6.61 -27.79 -17.02
CA THR A 31 7.70 -28.44 -16.26
C THR A 31 8.36 -29.66 -16.93
N PRO A 32 7.73 -30.41 -17.87
CA PRO A 32 8.45 -31.48 -18.58
C PRO A 32 9.33 -31.02 -19.75
N ILE A 33 9.19 -29.78 -20.26
CA ILE A 33 9.70 -29.43 -21.60
C ILE A 33 11.15 -28.91 -21.59
N LEU A 34 11.69 -28.47 -20.44
CA LEU A 34 12.94 -27.70 -20.39
C LEU A 34 14.05 -28.31 -19.52
N THR A 35 14.01 -29.60 -19.21
CA THR A 35 15.25 -30.27 -18.77
C THR A 35 16.15 -30.49 -19.99
N TYR A 36 17.26 -29.76 -20.03
CA TYR A 36 18.30 -29.79 -21.08
C TYR A 36 18.72 -31.21 -21.50
N ASN A 37 18.73 -32.16 -20.56
CA ASN A 37 19.04 -33.57 -20.84
C ASN A 37 17.92 -34.31 -21.59
N CYS A 38 16.66 -33.90 -21.47
CA CYS A 38 15.53 -34.50 -22.18
C CYS A 38 15.49 -34.08 -23.65
N ILE A 39 15.77 -32.81 -23.97
CA ILE A 39 15.73 -32.26 -25.34
C ILE A 39 16.70 -33.02 -26.26
N LYS A 40 17.88 -33.40 -25.75
CA LYS A 40 18.92 -34.11 -26.50
C LYS A 40 18.60 -35.59 -26.76
N THR A 41 17.80 -36.22 -25.90
CA THR A 41 17.38 -37.64 -26.04
C THR A 41 16.09 -37.84 -26.85
N LEU A 42 15.38 -36.76 -27.22
CA LEU A 42 13.97 -36.79 -27.66
C LEU A 42 13.71 -36.67 -29.17
N TYR A 43 14.68 -36.89 -30.05
CA TYR A 43 14.44 -36.78 -31.51
C TYR A 43 13.70 -37.98 -32.12
N SER A 44 12.50 -38.27 -31.61
CA SER A 44 11.43 -38.93 -32.34
C SER A 44 10.55 -37.89 -33.03
N THR A 45 9.87 -38.28 -34.10
CA THR A 45 8.99 -37.41 -34.92
C THR A 45 7.86 -36.76 -34.10
N GLU A 46 7.45 -37.39 -32.99
CA GLU A 46 6.32 -36.94 -32.15
C GLU A 46 6.70 -35.80 -31.21
N ALA A 47 7.89 -35.81 -30.61
CA ALA A 47 8.36 -34.68 -29.78
C ALA A 47 8.59 -33.41 -30.62
N TYR A 48 9.06 -33.58 -31.87
CA TYR A 48 9.15 -32.50 -32.86
C TYR A 48 7.77 -31.93 -33.21
N ARG A 49 6.75 -32.79 -33.35
CA ARG A 49 5.36 -32.39 -33.58
C ARG A 49 4.82 -31.60 -32.38
N LEU A 50 5.03 -32.07 -31.16
CA LEU A 50 4.60 -31.39 -29.93
C LEU A 50 5.28 -30.03 -29.75
N LEU A 51 6.60 -29.93 -29.97
CA LEU A 51 7.32 -28.65 -29.91
C LEU A 51 6.84 -27.66 -30.99
N LYS A 52 6.53 -28.15 -32.19
CA LYS A 52 5.94 -27.33 -33.27
C LYS A 52 4.53 -26.86 -32.93
N HIS A 53 3.70 -27.71 -32.33
CA HIS A 53 2.37 -27.30 -31.83
C HIS A 53 2.48 -26.32 -30.68
N PHE A 54 3.44 -26.51 -29.79
CA PHE A 54 3.74 -25.62 -28.67
C PHE A 54 4.12 -24.22 -29.15
N LEU A 55 5.12 -24.10 -30.04
CA LEU A 55 5.50 -22.82 -30.65
C LEU A 55 4.37 -22.18 -31.47
N ARG A 56 3.35 -22.98 -31.83
CA ARG A 56 2.14 -22.53 -32.51
C ARG A 56 0.96 -22.18 -31.60
N PHE A 57 1.07 -22.30 -30.27
CA PHE A 57 0.06 -22.03 -29.23
C PHE A 57 -1.36 -21.76 -29.76
N GLN A 58 -2.26 -22.71 -29.54
CA GLN A 58 -3.63 -22.60 -30.05
C GLN A 58 -4.55 -21.76 -29.18
N SER A 59 -4.24 -21.56 -27.89
CA SER A 59 -5.08 -20.79 -26.98
C SER A 59 -4.34 -19.64 -26.33
N LEU A 60 -4.92 -18.44 -26.39
CA LEU A 60 -4.45 -17.29 -25.60
C LEU A 60 -4.69 -17.50 -24.09
N GLN A 61 -5.52 -18.49 -23.71
CA GLN A 61 -5.76 -18.89 -22.32
C GLN A 61 -4.50 -19.45 -21.67
N ASP A 62 -3.70 -20.25 -22.40
CA ASP A 62 -2.49 -20.87 -21.84
C ASP A 62 -1.46 -19.79 -21.47
N LEU A 63 -1.40 -18.70 -22.25
CA LEU A 63 -0.55 -17.54 -21.94
C LEU A 63 -1.04 -16.81 -20.68
N CYS A 64 -2.36 -16.73 -20.49
CA CYS A 64 -2.92 -16.22 -19.24
C CYS A 64 -2.51 -17.10 -18.05
N ASP A 65 -2.59 -18.43 -18.18
CA ASP A 65 -2.20 -19.35 -17.10
C ASP A 65 -0.69 -19.27 -16.78
N ILE A 66 0.17 -19.14 -17.80
CA ILE A 66 1.60 -18.86 -17.61
C ILE A 66 1.79 -17.59 -16.80
N PHE A 67 1.14 -16.49 -17.18
CA PHE A 67 1.24 -15.24 -16.44
C PHE A 67 0.73 -15.40 -14.99
N MET A 68 -0.41 -16.04 -14.77
CA MET A 68 -0.98 -16.22 -13.42
C MET A 68 -0.08 -17.07 -12.50
N SER A 69 0.78 -17.92 -13.05
CA SER A 69 1.76 -18.70 -12.28
C SER A 69 3.05 -17.92 -11.94
N SER A 70 3.25 -16.76 -12.58
CA SER A 70 4.44 -15.93 -12.40
C SER A 70 4.38 -15.11 -11.10
N LYS A 71 5.55 -14.68 -10.60
CA LYS A 71 5.61 -13.81 -9.41
C LYS A 71 5.01 -12.43 -9.69
N GLU A 72 5.08 -11.98 -10.93
CA GLU A 72 4.53 -10.72 -11.43
C GLU A 72 3.01 -10.63 -11.20
N ALA A 73 2.29 -11.75 -11.31
CA ALA A 73 0.84 -11.76 -11.09
C ALA A 73 0.47 -11.38 -9.64
N ASN A 74 1.31 -11.72 -8.66
CA ASN A 74 1.09 -11.35 -7.25
C ASN A 74 1.26 -9.85 -6.99
N LEU A 75 1.88 -9.11 -7.93
CA LEU A 75 2.06 -7.67 -7.83
C LEU A 75 0.85 -6.90 -8.35
N ILE A 76 -0.21 -7.58 -8.80
CA ILE A 76 -1.38 -6.93 -9.39
C ILE A 76 -2.64 -7.39 -8.67
N LYS A 77 -3.51 -6.44 -8.36
CA LYS A 77 -4.85 -6.70 -7.82
C LYS A 77 -5.86 -5.88 -8.59
N PHE A 78 -7.02 -6.47 -8.88
CA PHE A 78 -8.15 -5.74 -9.44
C PHE A 78 -9.29 -5.72 -8.43
N SER A 79 -9.71 -4.53 -8.03
CA SER A 79 -10.74 -4.37 -6.99
C SER A 79 -11.54 -3.11 -7.24
N GLU A 80 -12.87 -3.18 -7.10
CA GLU A 80 -13.78 -2.03 -7.28
C GLU A 80 -13.57 -1.27 -8.61
N GLY A 81 -13.26 -1.98 -9.71
CA GLY A 81 -13.04 -1.37 -11.03
C GLY A 81 -11.68 -0.69 -11.19
N LEU A 82 -10.82 -0.73 -10.16
CA LEU A 82 -9.47 -0.16 -10.18
C LEU A 82 -8.41 -1.26 -10.22
N ILE A 83 -7.31 -0.95 -10.90
CA ILE A 83 -6.10 -1.79 -10.91
C ILE A 83 -5.14 -1.24 -9.87
N TYR A 84 -4.61 -2.13 -9.04
CA TYR A 84 -3.59 -1.84 -8.06
C TYR A 84 -2.32 -2.60 -8.41
N THR A 85 -1.19 -1.90 -8.35
CA THR A 85 0.15 -2.46 -8.58
C THR A 85 0.97 -2.34 -7.30
N ASN A 86 1.71 -3.40 -6.95
CA ASN A 86 2.63 -3.41 -5.84
C ASN A 86 4.04 -3.07 -6.34
N GLU A 87 4.56 -1.93 -5.89
CA GLU A 87 5.94 -1.50 -6.14
C GLU A 87 6.66 -1.43 -4.80
N ASN A 88 7.67 -2.29 -4.59
CA ASN A 88 8.44 -2.32 -3.34
C ASN A 88 7.55 -2.36 -2.09
N TYR A 89 6.60 -3.30 -2.05
CA TYR A 89 5.66 -3.51 -0.95
C TYR A 89 4.55 -2.44 -0.81
N LEU A 90 4.53 -1.42 -1.67
CA LEU A 90 3.52 -0.38 -1.68
C LEU A 90 2.51 -0.58 -2.80
N TRP A 91 1.23 -0.66 -2.44
CA TRP A 91 0.12 -0.75 -3.37
C TRP A 91 -0.31 0.64 -3.84
N LYS A 92 -0.28 0.85 -5.16
CA LYS A 92 -0.70 2.10 -5.78
C LYS A 92 -1.83 1.85 -6.77
N VAL A 93 -2.72 2.81 -6.89
CA VAL A 93 -3.73 2.81 -7.95
C VAL A 93 -3.02 3.08 -9.28
N GLU A 94 -3.11 2.14 -10.20
CA GLU A 94 -2.56 2.26 -11.53
C GLU A 94 -3.51 3.06 -12.42
N LYS A 95 -3.03 4.20 -12.92
CA LYS A 95 -3.82 5.07 -13.82
C LYS A 95 -3.69 4.66 -15.28
N THR A 96 -2.66 3.89 -15.63
CA THR A 96 -2.42 3.44 -17.00
C THR A 96 -2.09 1.96 -17.06
N ALA A 97 -2.74 1.23 -17.96
CA ALA A 97 -2.47 -0.20 -18.20
C ALA A 97 -1.02 -0.55 -18.62
N LYS A 98 -0.11 0.44 -18.73
CA LYS A 98 1.27 0.24 -19.19
C LYS A 98 2.06 -0.70 -18.28
N ILE A 99 1.90 -0.58 -16.96
CA ILE A 99 2.65 -1.42 -16.00
C ILE A 99 2.15 -2.87 -16.05
N VAL A 100 0.84 -3.10 -16.13
CA VAL A 100 0.26 -4.46 -16.29
C VAL A 100 0.82 -5.16 -17.52
N ARG A 101 0.87 -4.45 -18.66
CA ARG A 101 1.45 -4.99 -19.91
C ARG A 101 2.94 -5.27 -19.78
N ALA A 102 3.69 -4.40 -19.09
CA ALA A 102 5.11 -4.61 -18.86
C ALA A 102 5.38 -5.86 -18.00
N LEU A 103 4.55 -6.09 -16.97
CA LEU A 103 4.62 -7.27 -16.11
C LEU A 103 4.27 -8.56 -16.87
N ILE A 104 3.24 -8.53 -17.72
CA ILE A 104 2.90 -9.65 -18.62
C ILE A 104 4.08 -9.96 -19.57
N ALA A 105 4.62 -8.93 -20.22
CA ALA A 105 5.76 -9.09 -21.12
C ALA A 105 6.99 -9.64 -20.40
N LYS A 106 7.27 -9.18 -19.17
CA LYS A 106 8.35 -9.70 -18.32
C LYS A 106 8.17 -11.17 -18.00
N ALA A 107 6.98 -11.57 -17.55
CA ALA A 107 6.67 -12.96 -17.22
C ALA A 107 6.85 -13.88 -18.45
N PHE A 108 6.38 -13.46 -19.63
CA PHE A 108 6.58 -14.23 -20.86
C PHE A 108 8.03 -14.31 -21.27
N LYS A 109 8.76 -13.20 -21.18
CA LYS A 109 10.18 -13.20 -21.47
C LYS A 109 10.92 -14.19 -20.57
N GLU A 110 10.76 -14.10 -19.25
CA GLU A 110 11.42 -15.02 -18.30
C GLU A 110 11.04 -16.48 -18.56
N PHE A 111 9.77 -16.73 -18.87
CA PHE A 111 9.27 -18.06 -19.15
C PHE A 111 9.83 -18.67 -20.45
N PHE A 112 9.93 -17.88 -21.53
CA PHE A 112 10.33 -18.35 -22.85
C PHE A 112 11.81 -18.14 -23.18
N ASP A 113 12.56 -17.31 -22.44
CA ASP A 113 13.98 -17.04 -22.67
C ASP A 113 14.84 -18.32 -22.76
N PRO A 114 14.69 -19.33 -21.88
CA PRO A 114 15.47 -20.57 -21.99
C PRO A 114 15.26 -21.30 -23.32
N LEU A 115 14.02 -21.27 -23.84
CA LEU A 115 13.67 -21.87 -25.13
C LEU A 115 14.31 -21.10 -26.29
N PHE A 116 14.26 -19.76 -26.25
CA PHE A 116 14.86 -18.93 -27.29
C PHE A 116 16.38 -19.08 -27.33
N VAL A 117 17.04 -19.14 -26.18
CA VAL A 117 18.48 -19.42 -26.08
C VAL A 117 18.80 -20.79 -26.69
N ALA A 118 18.06 -21.84 -26.32
CA ALA A 118 18.28 -23.18 -26.84
C ALA A 118 18.15 -23.28 -28.37
N VAL A 119 17.10 -22.68 -28.95
CA VAL A 119 16.85 -22.69 -30.40
C VAL A 119 17.89 -21.87 -31.18
N ASN A 120 18.40 -20.79 -30.59
CA ASN A 120 19.40 -19.95 -31.25
C ASN A 120 20.81 -20.53 -31.17
N SER A 121 21.18 -21.12 -30.03
CA SER A 121 22.54 -21.64 -29.81
C SER A 121 22.78 -23.04 -30.36
N ASN A 122 21.75 -23.84 -30.63
CA ASN A 122 21.89 -25.21 -31.13
C ASN A 122 21.64 -25.32 -32.65
N SER A 123 22.62 -25.79 -33.41
CA SER A 123 22.52 -26.02 -34.86
C SER A 123 21.43 -27.01 -35.24
N ASP A 124 21.18 -28.01 -34.41
CA ASP A 124 20.21 -29.08 -34.68
C ASP A 124 18.75 -28.60 -34.58
N LEU A 125 18.54 -27.41 -33.99
CA LEU A 125 17.24 -26.79 -33.82
C LEU A 125 16.97 -25.66 -34.83
N TYR A 126 17.81 -25.51 -35.88
CA TYR A 126 17.71 -24.35 -36.79
C TYR A 126 16.32 -24.19 -37.43
N VAL A 127 15.62 -25.30 -37.72
CA VAL A 127 14.27 -25.29 -38.34
C VAL A 127 13.25 -24.59 -37.44
N PHE A 128 13.49 -24.56 -36.12
CA PHE A 128 12.60 -23.93 -35.14
C PHE A 128 12.82 -22.43 -34.97
N ARG A 129 13.94 -21.87 -35.45
CA ARG A 129 14.26 -20.43 -35.31
C ARG A 129 13.14 -19.54 -35.87
N THR A 130 12.61 -19.88 -37.04
CA THR A 130 11.50 -19.12 -37.65
C THR A 130 10.23 -19.17 -36.80
N TYR A 131 9.93 -20.30 -36.17
CA TYR A 131 8.76 -20.46 -35.29
C TYR A 131 8.95 -19.71 -33.97
N ALA A 132 10.15 -19.76 -33.39
CA ALA A 132 10.51 -18.98 -32.21
C ALA A 132 10.37 -17.47 -32.45
N THR A 133 10.89 -16.95 -33.57
CA THR A 133 10.74 -15.54 -33.95
C THR A 133 9.27 -15.16 -34.18
N ALA A 134 8.47 -16.05 -34.79
CA ALA A 134 7.04 -15.81 -34.97
C ALA A 134 6.28 -15.77 -33.64
N LEU A 135 6.65 -16.64 -32.68
CA LEU A 135 6.09 -16.64 -31.33
C LEU A 135 6.43 -15.34 -30.59
N LEU A 136 7.70 -14.91 -30.59
CA LEU A 136 8.13 -13.64 -30.00
C LEU A 136 7.29 -12.47 -30.53
N ARG A 137 7.22 -12.32 -31.87
CA ARG A 137 6.43 -11.26 -32.51
C ARG A 137 4.95 -11.30 -32.08
N ARG A 138 4.38 -12.50 -31.93
CA ARG A 138 2.98 -12.66 -31.51
C ARG A 138 2.78 -12.28 -30.04
N LEU A 139 3.74 -12.56 -29.15
CA LEU A 139 3.69 -12.14 -27.75
C LEU A 139 3.83 -10.62 -27.59
N GLU A 140 4.59 -9.98 -28.49
CA GLU A 140 4.77 -8.53 -28.57
C GLU A 140 3.59 -7.80 -29.24
N CYS A 141 2.67 -8.51 -29.89
CA CYS A 141 1.51 -7.91 -30.54
C CYS A 141 0.53 -7.31 -29.52
N ASN A 142 0.12 -6.05 -29.74
CA ASN A 142 -0.83 -5.33 -28.90
C ASN A 142 -2.17 -6.07 -28.72
N SER A 143 -2.68 -6.75 -29.76
CA SER A 143 -3.92 -7.52 -29.68
C SER A 143 -3.80 -8.72 -28.75
N THR A 144 -2.68 -9.45 -28.81
CA THR A 144 -2.36 -10.55 -27.88
C THR A 144 -2.28 -10.04 -26.45
N LEU A 145 -1.50 -8.97 -26.21
CA LEU A 145 -1.34 -8.38 -24.88
C LEU A 145 -2.68 -7.88 -24.32
N SER A 146 -3.52 -7.25 -25.14
CA SER A 146 -4.83 -6.74 -24.71
C SER A 146 -5.79 -7.86 -24.35
N TYR A 147 -5.79 -8.98 -25.10
CA TYR A 147 -6.61 -10.14 -24.75
C TYR A 147 -6.18 -10.76 -23.41
N ILE A 148 -4.88 -10.93 -23.23
CA ILE A 148 -4.31 -11.52 -22.01
C ILE A 148 -4.58 -10.61 -20.84
N GLU A 149 -4.36 -9.30 -20.98
CA GLU A 149 -4.69 -8.28 -19.99
C GLU A 149 -6.15 -8.40 -19.51
N ASN A 150 -7.12 -8.38 -20.43
CA ASN A 150 -8.54 -8.50 -20.09
C ASN A 150 -8.86 -9.81 -19.36
N THR A 151 -8.26 -10.92 -19.79
CA THR A 151 -8.47 -12.24 -19.17
C THR A 151 -7.84 -12.32 -17.79
N CYS A 152 -6.64 -11.74 -17.62
CA CYS A 152 -5.93 -11.70 -16.35
C CYS A 152 -6.67 -10.82 -15.34
N ILE A 153 -7.21 -9.66 -15.77
CA ILE A 153 -8.02 -8.79 -14.89
C ILE A 153 -9.18 -9.56 -14.25
N LEU A 154 -9.85 -10.43 -15.00
CA LEU A 154 -10.93 -11.27 -14.46
C LEU A 154 -10.41 -12.26 -13.40
N LYS A 155 -9.23 -12.85 -13.59
CA LYS A 155 -8.62 -13.80 -12.64
C LYS A 155 -7.96 -13.12 -11.44
N LEU A 156 -7.47 -11.89 -11.60
CA LEU A 156 -6.84 -11.07 -10.57
C LEU A 156 -7.85 -10.29 -9.71
N LYS A 157 -9.15 -10.45 -9.99
CA LYS A 157 -10.22 -9.82 -9.23
C LYS A 157 -10.20 -10.29 -7.78
N ASP A 158 -10.07 -9.33 -6.87
CA ASP A 158 -10.07 -9.52 -5.43
C ASP A 158 -11.00 -8.47 -4.82
N ASP A 159 -12.27 -8.82 -4.69
CA ASP A 159 -13.32 -7.90 -4.23
C ASP A 159 -13.13 -7.45 -2.78
N LEU A 160 -12.30 -8.16 -2.01
CA LEU A 160 -11.99 -7.80 -0.62
C LEU A 160 -10.72 -6.97 -0.48
N PHE A 161 -9.92 -6.84 -1.53
CA PHE A 161 -8.61 -6.17 -1.48
C PHE A 161 -8.72 -4.72 -0.97
N THR A 162 -9.60 -3.89 -1.53
CA THR A 162 -9.74 -2.49 -1.12
C THR A 162 -10.19 -2.32 0.33
N SER A 163 -10.94 -3.29 0.88
CA SER A 163 -11.33 -3.27 2.30
C SER A 163 -10.20 -3.67 3.25
N LYS A 164 -9.24 -4.47 2.78
CA LYS A 164 -8.06 -4.90 3.55
C LYS A 164 -6.89 -3.92 3.42
N LEU A 165 -6.81 -3.16 2.32
CA LEU A 165 -5.78 -2.16 2.10
C LEU A 165 -5.79 -1.11 3.22
N ASP A 166 -4.63 -0.88 3.84
CA ASP A 166 -4.42 0.00 5.00
C ASP A 166 -5.31 -0.30 6.23
N SER A 167 -5.86 -1.52 6.32
CA SER A 167 -6.78 -1.88 7.42
C SER A 167 -6.08 -2.14 8.76
N ASN A 168 -4.78 -2.48 8.75
CA ASN A 168 -4.03 -2.70 9.98
C ASN A 168 -3.58 -1.38 10.60
N LEU A 169 -4.42 -0.85 11.50
CA LEU A 169 -4.22 0.43 12.18
C LEU A 169 -3.05 0.46 13.17
N LYS A 170 -2.48 -0.71 13.52
CA LYS A 170 -1.35 -0.84 14.44
C LYS A 170 0.00 -0.81 13.73
N ILE A 171 0.02 -0.71 12.41
CA ILE A 171 1.25 -0.58 11.64
C ILE A 171 1.53 0.91 11.39
N LEU A 172 2.76 1.33 11.68
CA LEU A 172 3.31 2.63 11.28
C LEU A 172 4.34 2.42 10.16
N PRO A 173 3.97 2.66 8.89
CA PRO A 173 4.82 2.34 7.75
C PRO A 173 5.83 3.45 7.43
N PHE A 174 7.06 3.05 7.13
CA PHE A 174 8.21 3.86 6.73
C PHE A 174 8.72 3.38 5.35
N LEU A 175 9.70 4.08 4.76
CA LEU A 175 10.23 3.70 3.44
C LEU A 175 10.95 2.33 3.44
N ASN A 176 11.60 1.96 4.54
CA ASN A 176 12.41 0.74 4.67
C ASN A 176 11.71 -0.42 5.39
N GLY A 177 10.51 -0.21 5.93
CA GLY A 177 9.80 -1.20 6.74
C GLY A 177 8.71 -0.54 7.55
N TYR A 178 8.30 -1.16 8.65
CA TYR A 178 7.24 -0.62 9.49
C TYR A 178 7.51 -0.88 10.98
N VAL A 179 6.94 -0.04 11.83
CA VAL A 179 6.87 -0.28 13.28
C VAL A 179 5.52 -0.87 13.61
N ASP A 180 5.49 -2.02 14.31
CA ASP A 180 4.28 -2.54 14.92
C ASP A 180 4.07 -1.84 16.27
N LEU A 181 2.95 -1.15 16.44
CA LEU A 181 2.65 -0.38 17.65
C LEU A 181 2.26 -1.25 18.85
N ASN A 182 1.96 -2.53 18.66
CA ASN A 182 1.66 -3.44 19.76
C ASN A 182 2.92 -3.79 20.57
N ASP A 183 4.02 -4.09 19.88
CA ASP A 183 5.30 -4.46 20.50
C ASP A 183 6.37 -3.36 20.40
N LYS A 184 6.09 -2.29 19.64
CA LYS A 184 6.95 -1.14 19.38
C LYS A 184 8.26 -1.50 18.70
N LYS A 185 8.27 -2.54 17.86
CA LYS A 185 9.46 -3.00 17.12
C LYS A 185 9.35 -2.71 15.63
N PHE A 186 10.51 -2.49 15.03
CA PHE A 186 10.66 -2.32 13.59
C PHE A 186 10.82 -3.67 12.88
N TYR A 187 10.15 -3.82 11.75
CA TYR A 187 10.19 -4.99 10.88
C TYR A 187 10.37 -4.56 9.43
N ASN A 188 11.15 -5.34 8.66
CA ASN A 188 11.20 -5.19 7.21
C ASN A 188 9.89 -5.68 6.59
N TYR A 189 9.53 -5.12 5.44
CA TYR A 189 8.41 -5.63 4.66
C TYR A 189 8.67 -7.07 4.18
N ASP A 190 7.66 -7.92 4.28
CA ASP A 190 7.69 -9.30 3.80
C ASP A 190 6.65 -9.57 2.69
N GLY A 191 5.91 -8.53 2.27
CA GLY A 191 4.85 -8.60 1.27
C GLY A 191 3.49 -9.05 1.79
N THR A 192 3.37 -9.35 3.09
CA THR A 192 2.08 -9.68 3.70
C THR A 192 1.29 -8.44 4.10
N GLN A 193 1.96 -7.30 4.29
CA GLN A 193 1.31 -6.03 4.62
C GLN A 193 0.67 -5.41 3.36
N LEU A 194 -0.59 -5.00 3.50
CA LEU A 194 -1.32 -4.29 2.46
C LEU A 194 -1.31 -2.80 2.76
N ILE A 195 -0.26 -2.11 2.31
CA ILE A 195 -0.01 -0.69 2.60
C ILE A 195 -0.01 0.11 1.30
N SER A 196 -0.63 1.29 1.31
CA SER A 196 -0.60 2.24 0.19
C SER A 196 0.17 3.54 0.49
N MET A 197 0.45 3.83 1.77
CA MET A 197 1.07 5.07 2.22
C MET A 197 2.16 4.80 3.27
N THR A 198 3.21 5.62 3.25
CA THR A 198 4.28 5.60 4.26
C THR A 198 4.56 6.99 4.81
N LEU A 199 5.26 7.03 5.94
CA LEU A 199 6.02 8.22 6.33
C LEU A 199 7.10 8.49 5.27
N PRO A 200 7.49 9.76 5.06
CA PRO A 200 8.36 10.15 3.95
C PRO A 200 9.86 9.88 4.19
N TYR A 201 10.22 9.10 5.21
CA TYR A 201 11.59 8.79 5.61
C TYR A 201 11.72 7.32 6.01
N GLU A 202 12.96 6.85 6.03
CA GLU A 202 13.33 5.54 6.60
C GLU A 202 13.31 5.60 8.13
N PHE A 203 12.95 4.49 8.76
CA PHE A 203 13.03 4.36 10.20
C PHE A 203 14.48 4.11 10.61
N GLU A 204 14.98 4.96 11.49
CA GLU A 204 16.22 4.77 12.23
C GLU A 204 15.94 5.07 13.69
N TYR A 205 16.22 4.10 14.57
CA TYR A 205 16.05 4.33 16.00
C TYR A 205 17.21 5.17 16.53
N THR A 206 16.88 6.24 17.25
CA THR A 206 17.86 7.06 17.97
C THR A 206 17.29 7.48 19.31
N ASP A 207 18.13 7.42 20.35
CA ASP A 207 17.83 8.00 21.66
C ASP A 207 18.16 9.51 21.70
N ASN A 208 18.78 10.05 20.64
CA ASN A 208 19.11 11.46 20.57
C ASN A 208 17.88 12.30 20.23
N SER A 209 17.35 13.00 21.24
CA SER A 209 16.23 13.94 21.12
C SER A 209 16.63 15.40 21.25
N GLU A 210 17.92 15.74 21.30
CA GLU A 210 18.40 17.09 21.66
C GLU A 210 17.78 18.20 20.80
N ASP A 211 17.79 18.04 19.48
CA ASP A 211 17.21 19.03 18.55
C ASP A 211 15.68 19.17 18.74
N ILE A 212 15.00 18.06 19.02
CA ILE A 212 13.55 18.04 19.28
C ILE A 212 13.24 18.73 20.60
N ASP A 213 14.01 18.44 21.64
CA ASP A 213 13.86 19.05 22.96
C ASP A 213 14.10 20.56 22.90
N GLN A 214 15.11 21.00 22.14
CA GLN A 214 15.36 22.42 21.89
C GLN A 214 14.17 23.11 21.20
N ILE A 215 13.65 22.53 20.12
CA ILE A 215 12.48 23.07 19.41
C ILE A 215 11.25 23.11 20.33
N MET A 216 11.00 22.05 21.10
CA MET A 216 9.85 21.96 21.99
C MET A 216 9.96 22.94 23.16
N ASN A 217 11.16 23.18 23.69
CA ASN A 217 11.43 24.22 24.70
C ASN A 217 11.17 25.64 24.17
N LEU A 218 11.41 25.89 22.88
CA LEU A 218 11.09 27.17 22.23
C LEU A 218 9.59 27.33 21.97
N LEU A 219 8.90 26.25 21.59
CA LEU A 219 7.47 26.29 21.26
C LEU A 219 6.57 26.36 22.51
N PHE A 220 6.97 25.70 23.60
CA PHE A 220 6.18 25.59 24.82
C PHE A 220 7.10 25.83 26.02
N LEU A 221 6.91 26.97 26.71
CA LEU A 221 7.78 27.36 27.82
C LEU A 221 7.50 26.56 29.11
N ASN A 222 6.25 26.12 29.28
CA ASN A 222 5.83 25.30 30.41
C ASN A 222 6.15 23.81 30.15
N SER A 223 6.81 23.15 31.11
CA SER A 223 7.16 21.73 31.02
C SER A 223 5.95 20.79 30.98
N GLU A 224 4.87 21.12 31.69
CA GLU A 224 3.64 20.34 31.69
C GLU A 224 2.93 20.43 30.33
N GLU A 225 2.92 21.62 29.71
CA GLU A 225 2.39 21.80 28.35
C GLU A 225 3.23 21.02 27.33
N ARG A 226 4.56 21.02 27.46
CA ARG A 226 5.46 20.20 26.62
C ARG A 226 5.14 18.72 26.73
N GLU A 227 5.04 18.21 27.96
CA GLU A 227 4.72 16.80 28.19
C GLU A 227 3.33 16.44 27.63
N PHE A 228 2.34 17.30 27.85
CA PHE A 228 1.01 17.15 27.27
C PHE A 228 1.07 17.07 25.75
N MET A 229 1.83 17.96 25.11
CA MET A 229 1.97 17.99 23.66
C MET A 229 2.67 16.76 23.09
N PHE A 230 3.71 16.23 23.77
CA PHE A 230 4.31 14.95 23.38
C PHE A 230 3.32 13.79 23.48
N ARG A 231 2.58 13.71 24.58
CA ARG A 231 1.52 12.69 24.76
C ARG A 231 0.44 12.81 23.69
N LEU A 232 0.03 14.05 23.37
CA LEU A 232 -0.95 14.32 22.32
C LEU A 232 -0.43 13.88 20.95
N MET A 233 0.80 14.27 20.58
CA MET A 233 1.41 13.86 19.30
C MET A 233 1.61 12.35 19.20
N ALA A 234 1.92 11.67 20.31
CA ALA A 234 1.98 10.21 20.34
C ALA A 234 0.63 9.57 19.97
N THR A 235 -0.51 10.19 20.30
CA THR A 235 -1.83 9.69 19.89
C THR A 235 -2.06 9.77 18.38
N PHE A 236 -1.31 10.60 17.65
CA PHE A 236 -1.44 10.74 16.19
C PHE A 236 -0.82 9.55 15.47
N LEU A 237 0.09 8.83 16.13
CA LEU A 237 0.74 7.65 15.57
C LEU A 237 -0.22 6.44 15.55
N ASP A 238 -1.12 6.32 16.52
CA ASP A 238 -2.02 5.18 16.70
C ASP A 238 -3.46 5.49 16.26
N ASN A 239 -3.83 5.01 15.06
CA ASN A 239 -5.18 5.20 14.51
C ASN A 239 -6.25 4.33 15.19
N THR A 240 -5.87 3.42 16.09
CA THR A 240 -6.85 2.68 16.91
C THR A 240 -7.48 3.53 18.00
N LEU A 241 -6.85 4.66 18.35
CA LEU A 241 -7.43 5.63 19.27
C LEU A 241 -8.61 6.37 18.60
N PRO A 242 -9.73 6.56 19.30
CA PRO A 242 -10.90 7.25 18.76
C PRO A 242 -10.57 8.71 18.44
N ASN A 243 -11.21 9.27 17.41
CA ASN A 243 -11.14 10.70 17.10
C ASN A 243 -12.20 11.46 17.93
N ASP A 244 -12.12 11.41 19.25
CA ASP A 244 -13.11 11.99 20.17
C ASP A 244 -12.83 13.44 20.57
N LYS A 245 -11.74 14.03 20.07
CA LYS A 245 -11.24 15.34 20.48
C LYS A 245 -10.95 16.24 19.28
N LEU A 246 -11.43 17.48 19.37
CA LEU A 246 -11.02 18.57 18.49
C LEU A 246 -9.86 19.33 19.16
N ILE A 247 -8.69 19.35 18.53
CA ILE A 247 -7.50 19.98 19.11
C ILE A 247 -7.44 21.43 18.64
N ILE A 248 -7.44 22.38 19.59
CA ILE A 248 -7.40 23.82 19.27
C ILE A 248 -6.11 24.43 19.81
N LEU A 249 -5.27 24.90 18.90
CA LEU A 249 -4.06 25.67 19.19
C LEU A 249 -4.42 27.16 19.18
N LYS A 250 -4.61 27.72 20.38
CA LYS A 250 -4.94 29.14 20.59
C LYS A 250 -3.70 29.93 20.97
N GLY A 251 -3.55 31.12 20.39
CA GLY A 251 -2.53 32.09 20.82
C GLY A 251 -2.61 33.37 20.00
N SER A 252 -1.94 34.44 20.40
CA SER A 252 -1.72 35.60 19.51
C SER A 252 -0.78 35.23 18.35
N GLY A 253 -0.64 36.12 17.36
CA GLY A 253 0.32 35.92 16.27
C GLY A 253 1.76 35.75 16.78
N SER A 254 2.61 35.06 16.00
CA SER A 254 4.03 34.81 16.30
C SER A 254 4.36 33.83 17.46
N ASN A 255 3.41 32.99 17.89
CA ASN A 255 3.62 31.99 18.96
C ASN A 255 3.97 30.57 18.46
N GLY A 256 4.62 30.42 17.32
CA GLY A 256 5.08 29.10 16.85
C GLY A 256 4.00 28.11 16.37
N LYS A 257 2.70 28.44 16.42
CA LYS A 257 1.61 27.56 15.93
C LYS A 257 1.79 27.09 14.49
N SER A 258 2.09 28.02 13.58
CA SER A 258 2.31 27.71 12.16
C SER A 258 3.59 26.88 11.97
N LEU A 259 4.61 27.08 12.82
CA LEU A 259 5.82 26.28 12.82
C LEU A 259 5.51 24.84 13.25
N LEU A 260 4.73 24.65 14.33
CA LEU A 260 4.30 23.33 14.78
C LEU A 260 3.48 22.59 13.71
N LEU A 261 2.49 23.25 13.10
CA LEU A 261 1.70 22.64 12.01
C LEU A 261 2.58 22.25 10.82
N ARG A 262 3.56 23.08 10.46
CA ARG A 262 4.52 22.77 9.39
C ARG A 262 5.40 21.58 9.75
N LEU A 263 5.92 21.52 10.98
CA LEU A 263 6.71 20.38 11.47
C LEU A 263 5.89 19.09 11.42
N LEU A 264 4.66 19.11 11.93
CA LEU A 264 3.76 17.95 11.87
C LEU A 264 3.48 17.53 10.42
N SER A 265 3.24 18.48 9.51
CA SER A 265 3.02 18.16 8.11
C SER A 265 4.25 17.50 7.45
N LEU A 266 5.47 17.94 7.80
CA LEU A 266 6.70 17.31 7.32
C LEU A 266 6.92 15.91 7.92
N VAL A 267 6.66 15.75 9.22
CA VAL A 267 6.81 14.48 9.93
C VAL A 267 5.82 13.43 9.42
N PHE A 268 4.56 13.81 9.22
CA PHE A 268 3.52 12.88 8.79
C PHE A 268 3.44 12.73 7.26
N GLY A 269 3.95 13.70 6.49
CA GLY A 269 4.00 13.65 5.03
C GLY A 269 2.63 13.34 4.43
N GLN A 270 2.53 12.20 3.75
CA GLN A 270 1.31 11.73 3.10
C GLN A 270 0.14 11.51 4.08
N PHE A 271 0.43 11.26 5.37
CA PHE A 271 -0.56 11.11 6.43
C PHE A 271 -1.05 12.44 7.02
N SER A 272 -0.67 13.58 6.43
CA SER A 272 -1.15 14.90 6.81
C SER A 272 -1.85 15.62 5.65
N THR A 273 -2.91 16.37 5.97
CA THR A 273 -3.59 17.22 4.98
C THR A 273 -4.03 18.56 5.56
N SER A 274 -4.06 19.58 4.71
CA SER A 274 -4.60 20.90 5.03
C SER A 274 -6.06 20.98 4.59
N LEU A 275 -6.93 21.35 5.52
CA LEU A 275 -8.34 21.59 5.25
C LEU A 275 -8.58 23.03 4.79
N VAL A 276 -9.62 23.22 3.98
CA VAL A 276 -10.12 24.55 3.61
C VAL A 276 -10.75 25.24 4.82
N SER A 277 -10.62 26.57 4.89
CA SER A 277 -11.01 27.36 6.06
C SER A 277 -12.52 27.28 6.39
N ASN A 278 -13.37 26.92 5.43
CA ASN A 278 -14.81 26.77 5.63
C ASN A 278 -15.25 25.32 5.95
N PHE A 279 -14.32 24.39 6.16
CA PHE A 279 -14.64 22.96 6.33
C PHE A 279 -15.62 22.68 7.50
N PHE A 280 -15.48 23.40 8.62
CA PHE A 280 -16.37 23.29 9.78
C PHE A 280 -17.53 24.31 9.79
N THR A 281 -17.66 25.12 8.75
CA THR A 281 -18.63 26.24 8.71
C THR A 281 -19.60 26.18 7.51
N TYR A 282 -19.31 25.38 6.49
CA TYR A 282 -20.13 25.23 5.28
C TYR A 282 -21.54 24.70 5.57
N ASP A 283 -22.51 25.13 4.76
CA ASP A 283 -23.88 24.62 4.76
C ASP A 283 -23.93 23.28 4.03
N ASP A 284 -24.24 22.21 4.76
CA ASP A 284 -24.43 20.86 4.21
C ASP A 284 -25.74 20.77 3.40
N ASN A 285 -25.91 21.64 2.39
CA ASN A 285 -27.11 21.73 1.54
C ASN A 285 -27.14 20.68 0.42
N THR A 286 -26.21 19.72 0.40
CA THR A 286 -26.21 18.62 -0.55
C THR A 286 -26.07 17.29 0.17
N VAL A 287 -27.17 16.88 0.82
CA VAL A 287 -27.40 15.50 1.21
C VAL A 287 -27.23 14.62 -0.04
N GLY A 288 -26.12 13.88 -0.15
CA GLY A 288 -25.79 13.01 -1.27
C GLY A 288 -24.73 13.53 -2.27
N GLY A 289 -24.11 14.69 -2.02
CA GLY A 289 -22.99 15.18 -2.83
C GLY A 289 -21.70 14.34 -2.66
N ALA A 290 -20.90 14.21 -3.72
CA ALA A 290 -19.57 13.62 -3.62
C ALA A 290 -18.68 14.50 -2.71
N ASN A 291 -18.10 13.91 -1.67
CA ASN A 291 -17.18 14.61 -0.78
C ASN A 291 -15.80 13.96 -0.85
N PRO A 292 -14.98 14.31 -1.87
CA PRO A 292 -13.66 13.74 -2.05
C PRO A 292 -12.75 14.01 -0.85
N VAL A 293 -12.89 15.19 -0.22
CA VAL A 293 -12.11 15.59 0.94
C VAL A 293 -12.36 14.62 2.11
N LEU A 294 -13.62 14.28 2.40
CA LEU A 294 -13.93 13.28 3.43
C LEU A 294 -13.35 11.91 3.11
N ARG A 295 -13.39 11.48 1.83
CA ARG A 295 -12.81 10.19 1.42
C ARG A 295 -11.30 10.17 1.66
N ASP A 296 -10.59 11.23 1.30
CA ASP A 296 -9.14 11.32 1.47
C ASP A 296 -8.74 11.24 2.94
N LEU A 297 -9.55 11.83 3.83
CA LEU A 297 -9.34 11.76 5.27
C LEU A 297 -9.33 10.32 5.83
N LYS A 298 -9.96 9.34 5.16
CA LYS A 298 -9.90 7.92 5.58
C LYS A 298 -8.48 7.45 5.87
N PHE A 299 -7.51 7.94 5.08
CA PHE A 299 -6.11 7.50 5.16
C PHE A 299 -5.20 8.51 5.88
N GLN A 300 -5.74 9.65 6.35
CA GLN A 300 -4.98 10.71 7.01
C GLN A 300 -4.89 10.46 8.52
N LYS A 301 -3.70 10.65 9.11
CA LYS A 301 -3.51 10.63 10.57
C LYS A 301 -3.85 11.98 11.20
N ILE A 302 -3.47 13.07 10.54
CA ILE A 302 -3.75 14.42 10.99
C ILE A 302 -4.36 15.27 9.87
N ALA A 303 -5.31 16.12 10.24
CA ALA A 303 -5.85 17.13 9.35
C ALA A 303 -5.82 18.48 10.06
N PHE A 304 -5.16 19.45 9.46
CA PHE A 304 -4.97 20.76 10.06
C PHE A 304 -5.77 21.84 9.35
N LEU A 305 -6.23 22.81 10.11
CA LEU A 305 -6.95 23.97 9.63
C LEU A 305 -6.36 25.22 10.29
N SER A 306 -5.93 26.16 9.47
CA SER A 306 -5.44 27.46 9.90
C SER A 306 -6.53 28.50 9.65
N GLU A 307 -6.93 29.21 10.70
CA GLU A 307 -7.86 30.36 10.61
C GLU A 307 -9.20 30.04 9.91
N PRO A 308 -10.14 29.35 10.59
CA PRO A 308 -11.43 29.04 9.99
C PRO A 308 -12.19 30.31 9.59
N ASN A 309 -12.76 30.29 8.38
CA ASN A 309 -13.57 31.37 7.85
C ASN A 309 -14.97 31.30 8.48
N GLY A 310 -15.37 32.38 9.13
CA GLY A 310 -16.68 32.53 9.77
C GLY A 310 -16.61 32.47 11.30
N LYS A 311 -17.42 33.29 11.97
CA LYS A 311 -17.40 33.41 13.43
C LYS A 311 -17.96 32.19 14.18
N ARG A 312 -18.61 31.25 13.48
CA ARG A 312 -19.39 30.16 14.10
C ARG A 312 -19.05 28.79 13.52
N MET A 313 -18.44 27.93 14.32
CA MET A 313 -18.30 26.50 14.01
C MET A 313 -19.62 25.79 14.27
N ARG A 314 -19.96 24.83 13.40
CA ARG A 314 -21.18 24.02 13.53
C ARG A 314 -20.93 22.82 14.42
N THR A 315 -21.57 22.80 15.58
CA THR A 315 -21.44 21.72 16.57
C THR A 315 -21.85 20.37 15.96
N GLU A 316 -22.83 20.35 15.05
CA GLU A 316 -23.30 19.13 14.39
C GLU A 316 -22.21 18.52 13.49
N ILE A 317 -21.48 19.35 12.74
CA ILE A 317 -20.37 18.90 11.89
C ILE A 317 -19.22 18.40 12.76
N VAL A 318 -18.88 19.14 13.82
CA VAL A 318 -17.82 18.71 14.75
C VAL A 318 -18.18 17.37 15.40
N LYS A 319 -19.41 17.19 15.90
CA LYS A 319 -19.88 15.92 16.50
C LYS A 319 -19.86 14.78 15.49
N ARG A 320 -20.24 15.03 14.24
CA ARG A 320 -20.21 14.01 13.17
C ARG A 320 -18.78 13.58 12.82
N LEU A 321 -17.82 14.51 12.82
CA LEU A 321 -16.43 14.25 12.42
C LEU A 321 -15.56 13.75 13.58
N CYS A 322 -15.78 14.28 14.78
CA CYS A 322 -15.13 13.86 16.03
C CYS A 322 -15.96 12.80 16.77
N GLY A 323 -16.93 12.20 16.08
CA GLY A 323 -17.70 11.07 16.56
C GLY A 323 -17.04 9.76 16.11
N ASN A 324 -17.25 8.68 16.86
CA ASN A 324 -16.79 7.34 16.48
C ASN A 324 -17.79 6.60 15.57
N ASP A 325 -18.66 7.38 14.91
CA ASP A 325 -19.69 6.92 13.99
C ASP A 325 -19.09 6.65 12.60
N GLU A 326 -19.75 5.78 11.84
CA GLU A 326 -19.36 5.54 10.45
C GLU A 326 -19.77 6.71 9.56
N ILE A 327 -18.81 7.21 8.79
CA ILE A 327 -19.03 8.21 7.76
C ILE A 327 -19.17 7.51 6.42
N THR A 328 -20.12 7.98 5.64
CA THR A 328 -20.33 7.55 4.25
C THR A 328 -19.77 8.61 3.31
N ALA A 329 -18.88 8.22 2.40
CA ALA A 329 -18.32 9.10 1.37
C ALA A 329 -18.38 8.45 -0.01
N ARG A 330 -18.53 9.29 -1.05
CA ARG A 330 -18.52 8.89 -2.47
C ARG A 330 -17.42 9.63 -3.21
N SER A 331 -16.74 8.94 -4.12
CA SER A 331 -15.72 9.53 -5.00
C SER A 331 -16.35 10.45 -6.06
N LEU A 332 -15.61 11.46 -6.52
CA LEU A 332 -15.94 12.06 -7.82
C LEU A 332 -15.84 10.97 -8.90
N TYR A 333 -16.85 10.90 -9.76
CA TYR A 333 -16.94 10.02 -10.94
C TYR A 333 -17.05 8.51 -10.68
N SER A 334 -17.32 8.08 -9.44
CA SER A 334 -17.63 6.68 -9.15
C SER A 334 -18.94 6.57 -8.37
N ASN A 335 -19.69 5.49 -8.64
CA ASN A 335 -20.91 5.18 -7.89
C ASN A 335 -20.61 4.55 -6.53
N ASP A 336 -19.33 4.28 -6.23
CA ASP A 336 -18.89 3.55 -5.05
C ASP A 336 -19.05 4.41 -3.81
N ILE A 337 -19.75 3.81 -2.84
CA ILE A 337 -20.02 4.39 -1.55
C ILE A 337 -19.15 3.64 -0.55
N VAL A 338 -18.18 4.34 0.05
CA VAL A 338 -17.33 3.77 1.09
C VAL A 338 -17.86 4.20 2.45
N ARG A 339 -18.01 3.23 3.34
CA ARG A 339 -18.31 3.46 4.76
C ARG A 339 -17.06 3.19 5.58
N PHE A 340 -16.69 4.13 6.45
CA PHE A 340 -15.53 3.98 7.32
C PHE A 340 -15.67 4.86 8.56
N LYS A 341 -14.98 4.48 9.63
CA LYS A 341 -14.85 5.32 10.82
C LYS A 341 -13.70 6.30 10.62
N LEU A 342 -13.93 7.57 10.90
CA LEU A 342 -12.91 8.58 10.80
C LEU A 342 -11.96 8.50 12.01
N ARG A 343 -10.66 8.32 11.74
CA ARG A 343 -9.62 8.21 12.78
C ARG A 343 -8.66 9.39 12.80
N THR A 344 -8.75 10.27 11.81
CA THR A 344 -7.91 11.47 11.64
C THR A 344 -8.10 12.43 12.79
N LYS A 345 -7.00 12.88 13.40
CA LYS A 345 -7.05 13.93 14.43
C LYS A 345 -7.13 15.31 13.79
N PHE A 346 -8.13 16.08 14.19
CA PHE A 346 -8.32 17.44 13.69
C PHE A 346 -7.60 18.46 14.58
N ILE A 347 -6.75 19.28 13.97
CA ILE A 347 -5.97 20.32 14.63
C ILE A 347 -6.34 21.67 14.03
N ILE A 348 -6.90 22.57 14.84
CA ILE A 348 -7.26 23.93 14.43
C ILE A 348 -6.31 24.93 15.07
N ALA A 349 -5.58 25.69 14.26
CA ALA A 349 -4.80 26.84 14.73
C ALA A 349 -5.59 28.14 14.51
N LEU A 350 -5.79 28.89 15.59
CA LEU A 350 -6.57 30.13 15.56
C LEU A 350 -6.07 31.17 16.56
N ASN A 351 -6.43 32.42 16.29
CA ASN A 351 -6.05 33.55 17.16
C ASN A 351 -7.12 33.86 18.21
N ALA A 352 -8.39 33.65 17.87
CA ALA A 352 -9.53 33.78 18.76
C ALA A 352 -10.41 32.53 18.69
N LEU A 353 -10.92 32.07 19.83
CA LEU A 353 -11.80 30.90 19.88
C LEU A 353 -13.07 31.17 19.06
N PRO A 354 -13.56 30.21 18.25
CA PRO A 354 -14.77 30.39 17.49
C PRO A 354 -15.96 30.34 18.45
N SER A 355 -17.05 31.05 18.14
CA SER A 355 -18.30 30.84 18.88
C SER A 355 -18.95 29.53 18.41
N PHE A 356 -19.32 28.65 19.34
CA PHE A 356 -20.06 27.43 19.02
C PHE A 356 -21.57 27.74 19.02
N LYS A 357 -22.31 27.17 18.07
CA LYS A 357 -23.78 27.26 18.06
C LYS A 357 -24.29 26.20 19.05
N SER A 358 -24.86 26.66 20.18
CA SER A 358 -25.38 25.84 21.30
C SER A 358 -24.40 24.79 21.84
N VAL A 359 -23.71 25.18 22.92
CA VAL A 359 -23.13 24.23 23.88
C VAL A 359 -24.26 23.90 24.85
N ASP A 360 -24.92 22.76 24.68
CA ASP A 360 -25.65 22.17 25.81
C ASP A 360 -24.58 21.73 26.82
N ASP A 361 -24.84 21.94 28.12
CA ASP A 361 -23.90 21.87 29.26
C ASP A 361 -23.23 20.50 29.54
N GLU A 362 -22.98 19.68 28.52
CA GLU A 362 -22.26 18.42 28.60
C GLU A 362 -20.95 18.50 27.80
N PHE A 363 -19.88 18.96 28.44
CA PHE A 363 -18.50 18.90 27.93
C PHE A 363 -17.56 18.29 28.96
#